data_AF-A0AAI9UNN0-F1
#
_entry.id   AF-A0AAI9UNN0-F1
#
_cell.length_a   1.000
_cell.length_b   1.000
_cell.length_c   1.000
_cell.angle_alpha   90.00
_cell.angle_beta   90.00
_cell.angle_gamma   90.00
#
_symmetry.space_group_name_H-M   'P 1'
#
loop_
_entity.id
_entity.type
_entity.pdbx_description
1 polymer ?
#
loop_
_entity_poly.entity_id
_entity_poly.type
_entity_poly.pdbx_seq_one_letter_code
_entity_poly.pdbx_strand_id
1 'polypeptide(L)'
;FLCTTSRSKCSDNNNSYEVPTLTGESLDRPLTSSLKISYWLCQRYPHLLPREHEAQIRLRLAKMHDIQALSLSVPDKKAREYGVPNIAAEQLSTVGKIPEDYRSALQFKAEFHKKHMESALEADQVVLAESKVLEVFCEISDTYHEGDVWLFGQAVGPTILDAHLVPLITRLEDCGRQDLVPGILAAYAGRVRSTDAWREATHGRPTMWDISMGHVADMEL
;
A
#
# COMPACT_ATOMS: atom_id res chain seq x y z
N PHE A 1 -2.91 -1.00 -1.19
CA PHE A 1 -2.53 0.41 -1.42
C PHE A 1 -3.51 1.03 -2.41
N LEU A 2 -4.69 1.40 -1.92
CA LEU A 2 -5.66 2.22 -2.65
C LEU A 2 -6.13 3.26 -1.62
N CYS A 3 -5.75 4.51 -1.83
CA CYS A 3 -6.15 5.63 -1.01
C CYS A 3 -7.37 6.27 -1.69
N THR A 4 -8.57 5.98 -1.17
CA THR A 4 -9.78 6.73 -1.50
C THR A 4 -10.07 7.66 -0.34
N THR A 5 -9.74 8.95 -0.49
CA THR A 5 -10.38 10.00 0.30
C THR A 5 -11.75 10.28 -0.33
N SER A 6 -12.77 9.50 0.05
CA SER A 6 -14.16 9.95 -0.10
C SER A 6 -14.51 10.79 1.13
N ARG A 7 -15.10 11.97 0.92
CA ARG A 7 -15.71 12.79 1.98
C ARG A 7 -16.98 12.09 2.46
N SER A 8 -16.82 11.04 3.25
CA SER A 8 -17.90 10.54 4.10
C SER A 8 -17.83 11.32 5.41
N LYS A 9 -18.94 11.93 5.83
CA LYS A 9 -19.09 12.55 7.15
C LYS A 9 -18.66 11.54 8.21
N CYS A 10 -17.44 11.68 8.76
CA CYS A 10 -17.06 11.00 9.98
C CYS A 10 -17.81 11.67 11.13
N SER A 11 -18.99 11.15 11.44
CA SER A 11 -19.58 11.34 12.77
C SER A 11 -18.87 10.40 13.74
N ASP A 12 -18.19 11.04 14.70
CA ASP A 12 -17.95 10.61 16.06
C ASP A 12 -16.91 9.49 16.35
N ASN A 13 -15.79 9.95 16.93
CA ASN A 13 -14.98 9.30 17.99
C ASN A 13 -13.93 8.23 17.66
N ASN A 14 -13.34 8.16 16.46
CA ASN A 14 -12.01 7.54 16.33
C ASN A 14 -11.14 8.20 15.26
N ASN A 15 -10.10 8.90 15.72
CA ASN A 15 -9.37 9.93 15.01
C ASN A 15 -8.20 9.41 14.14
N SER A 16 -8.39 8.26 13.45
CA SER A 16 -7.37 7.71 12.57
C SER A 16 -7.59 8.18 11.14
N TYR A 17 -6.88 9.24 10.74
CA TYR A 17 -6.81 9.71 9.35
C TYR A 17 -5.95 8.80 8.44
N GLU A 18 -5.68 7.57 8.88
CA GLU A 18 -4.88 6.59 8.15
C GLU A 18 -5.77 5.80 7.19
N VAL A 19 -5.38 5.79 5.93
CA VAL A 19 -5.97 4.92 4.91
C VAL A 19 -5.05 3.71 4.65
N PRO A 20 -5.61 2.53 4.36
CA PRO A 20 -7.04 2.23 4.28
C PRO A 20 -7.70 2.10 5.66
N THR A 21 -8.95 2.57 5.75
CA THR A 21 -9.83 2.33 6.91
C THR A 21 -11.06 1.55 6.47
N LEU A 22 -11.38 0.47 7.18
CA LEU A 22 -12.61 -0.30 7.03
C LEU A 22 -13.57 0.03 8.19
N THR A 23 -14.79 0.39 7.85
CA THR A 23 -15.89 0.65 8.80
C THR A 23 -17.11 -0.18 8.42
N GLY A 24 -18.05 -0.38 9.35
CA GLY A 24 -19.31 -1.07 9.09
C GLY A 24 -19.96 -1.59 10.36
N GLU A 25 -21.23 -1.96 10.28
CA GLU A 25 -22.03 -2.42 11.44
C GLU A 25 -21.46 -3.68 12.10
N SER A 26 -20.73 -4.50 11.34
CA SER A 26 -20.08 -5.71 11.87
C SER A 26 -18.74 -5.47 12.56
N LEU A 27 -18.37 -4.20 12.79
CA LEU A 27 -17.14 -3.78 13.45
C LEU A 27 -17.45 -2.86 14.63
N ASP A 28 -17.01 -3.26 15.83
CA ASP A 28 -17.13 -2.42 17.04
C ASP A 28 -16.35 -1.10 16.93
N ARG A 29 -15.28 -1.11 16.11
CA ARG A 29 -14.44 0.06 15.82
C ARG A 29 -13.83 -0.03 14.43
N PRO A 30 -13.52 1.12 13.78
CA PRO A 30 -12.81 1.14 12.51
C PRO A 30 -11.48 0.34 12.55
N LEU A 31 -11.21 -0.43 11.51
CA LEU A 31 -9.91 -1.05 11.28
C LEU A 31 -9.09 -0.17 10.36
N THR A 32 -7.90 0.25 10.80
CA THR A 32 -7.13 1.34 10.15
C THR A 32 -5.79 0.86 9.60
N SER A 33 -5.55 -0.45 9.65
CA SER A 33 -4.33 -1.09 9.18
C SER A 33 -4.70 -2.04 8.05
N SER A 34 -4.04 -1.87 6.90
CA SER A 34 -4.17 -2.76 5.75
C SER A 34 -3.97 -4.24 6.12
N LEU A 35 -3.01 -4.56 6.99
CA LEU A 35 -2.79 -5.93 7.47
C LEU A 35 -3.95 -6.44 8.36
N LYS A 36 -4.45 -5.61 9.28
CA LYS A 36 -5.61 -5.98 10.13
C LYS A 36 -6.87 -6.20 9.29
N ILE A 37 -7.12 -5.31 8.33
CA ILE A 37 -8.23 -5.43 7.36
C ILE A 37 -8.10 -6.74 6.58
N SER A 38 -6.88 -7.06 6.12
CA SER A 38 -6.60 -8.27 5.37
C SER A 38 -6.92 -9.54 6.17
N TYR A 39 -6.49 -9.60 7.43
CA TYR A 39 -6.83 -10.75 8.28
C TYR A 39 -8.31 -10.81 8.65
N TRP A 40 -8.98 -9.67 8.80
CA TRP A 40 -10.42 -9.63 8.98
C TRP A 40 -11.17 -10.17 7.75
N LEU A 41 -10.68 -9.86 6.53
CA LEU A 41 -11.23 -10.44 5.29
C LEU A 41 -10.99 -11.95 5.24
N CYS A 42 -9.81 -12.44 5.64
CA CYS A 42 -9.51 -13.88 5.68
C CYS A 42 -10.43 -14.65 6.64
N GLN A 43 -10.96 -14.02 7.70
CA GLN A 43 -11.97 -14.67 8.56
C GLN A 43 -13.29 -14.94 7.84
N ARG A 44 -13.64 -14.11 6.84
CA ARG A 44 -14.86 -14.23 6.03
C ARG A 44 -14.65 -15.03 4.75
N TYR A 45 -13.43 -15.00 4.23
CA TYR A 45 -13.01 -15.70 3.02
C TYR A 45 -11.78 -16.57 3.34
N PRO A 46 -11.96 -17.72 4.03
CA PRO A 46 -10.83 -18.53 4.52
C PRO A 46 -9.92 -19.07 3.42
N HIS A 47 -10.43 -19.21 2.19
CA HIS A 47 -9.64 -19.63 1.03
C HIS A 47 -8.49 -18.66 0.71
N LEU A 48 -8.59 -17.38 1.12
CA LEU A 48 -7.50 -16.40 0.96
C LEU A 48 -6.31 -16.68 1.87
N LEU A 49 -6.50 -17.48 2.93
CA LEU A 49 -5.45 -17.88 3.87
C LEU A 49 -5.52 -19.39 4.12
N PRO A 50 -5.17 -20.21 3.10
CA PRO A 50 -5.30 -21.65 3.19
C PRO A 50 -4.39 -22.21 4.29
N ARG A 51 -4.93 -23.13 5.10
CA ARG A 51 -4.26 -23.69 6.29
C ARG A 51 -2.87 -24.26 5.99
N GLU A 52 -2.70 -24.88 4.83
CA GLU A 52 -1.42 -25.48 4.40
C GLU A 52 -0.30 -24.45 4.23
N HIS A 53 -0.65 -23.21 3.83
CA HIS A 53 0.31 -22.14 3.56
C HIS A 53 0.23 -20.98 4.55
N GLU A 54 -0.68 -21.04 5.53
CA GLU A 54 -0.99 -19.93 6.45
C GLU A 54 0.26 -19.36 7.14
N ALA A 55 1.13 -20.23 7.66
CA ALA A 55 2.34 -19.80 8.36
C ALA A 55 3.27 -18.99 7.45
N GLN A 56 3.46 -19.44 6.20
CA GLN A 56 4.32 -18.77 5.22
C GLN A 56 3.70 -17.45 4.76
N ILE A 57 2.38 -17.44 4.50
CA ILE A 57 1.65 -16.23 4.10
C ILE A 57 1.75 -15.15 5.18
N ARG A 58 1.49 -15.51 6.45
CA ARG A 58 1.56 -14.55 7.56
C ARG A 58 2.96 -13.98 7.75
N LEU A 59 3.98 -14.83 7.68
CA LEU A 59 5.37 -14.40 7.79
C LEU A 59 5.74 -13.40 6.69
N ARG A 60 5.44 -13.73 5.43
CA ARG A 60 5.76 -12.88 4.28
C ARG A 60 4.97 -11.57 4.29
N LEU A 61 3.69 -11.61 4.66
CA LEU A 61 2.91 -10.38 4.85
C LEU A 61 3.50 -9.50 5.95
N ALA A 62 3.92 -10.07 7.08
CA ALA A 62 4.54 -9.28 8.14
C ALA A 62 5.82 -8.59 7.64
N LYS A 63 6.69 -9.31 6.92
CA LYS A 63 7.90 -8.73 6.32
C LYS A 63 7.58 -7.62 5.32
N MET A 64 6.59 -7.83 4.45
CA MET A 64 6.19 -6.81 3.47
C MET A 64 5.65 -5.53 4.12
N HIS A 65 4.90 -5.66 5.21
CA HIS A 65 4.35 -4.49 5.94
C HIS A 65 5.38 -3.79 6.82
N ASP A 66 6.55 -4.39 7.02
CA ASP A 66 7.71 -3.79 7.71
C ASP A 66 8.62 -2.98 6.74
N ILE A 67 8.29 -2.96 5.45
CA ILE A 67 8.98 -2.16 4.44
C ILE A 67 8.46 -0.72 4.48
N GLN A 68 9.37 0.25 4.56
CA GLN A 68 9.02 1.66 4.37
C GLN A 68 8.72 1.93 2.89
N ALA A 69 7.45 1.81 2.50
CA ALA A 69 7.02 1.89 1.10
C ALA A 69 7.35 3.23 0.42
N LEU A 70 7.41 4.32 1.20
CA LEU A 70 7.77 5.64 0.66
C LEU A 70 9.20 5.67 0.13
N SER A 71 10.14 5.00 0.81
CA SER A 71 11.55 4.88 0.38
C SER A 71 11.69 4.24 -0.99
N LEU A 72 10.75 3.35 -1.34
CA LEU A 72 10.73 2.65 -2.62
C LEU A 72 9.95 3.40 -3.70
N SER A 73 9.08 4.33 -3.32
CA SER A 73 8.16 5.02 -4.24
C SER A 73 8.72 6.29 -4.87
N VAL A 74 9.85 6.80 -4.35
CA VAL A 74 10.55 7.98 -4.90
C VAL A 74 11.86 7.50 -5.51
N PRO A 75 11.93 7.25 -6.83
CA PRO A 75 13.13 6.67 -7.47
C PRO A 75 14.27 7.66 -7.62
N ASP A 76 13.96 8.93 -7.89
CA ASP A 76 14.97 9.93 -8.25
C ASP A 76 15.73 10.43 -7.00
N LYS A 77 17.06 10.29 -7.02
CA LYS A 77 17.92 10.70 -5.91
C LYS A 77 17.85 12.21 -5.64
N LYS A 78 17.71 13.05 -6.68
CA LYS A 78 17.57 14.50 -6.50
C LYS A 78 16.22 14.85 -5.90
N ALA A 79 15.15 14.15 -6.28
CA ALA A 79 13.82 14.31 -5.67
C ALA A 79 13.83 13.95 -4.19
N ARG A 80 14.66 12.98 -3.77
CA ARG A 80 14.86 12.65 -2.35
C ARG A 80 15.59 13.73 -1.56
N GLU A 81 16.49 14.50 -2.17
CA GLU A 81 17.22 15.59 -1.51
C GLU A 81 16.29 16.69 -0.98
N TYR A 82 15.14 16.90 -1.63
CA TYR A 82 14.11 17.85 -1.18
C TYR A 82 13.20 17.29 -0.08
N GLY A 83 13.30 15.98 0.22
CA GLY A 83 12.41 15.28 1.13
C GLY A 83 10.95 15.24 0.65
N VAL A 84 10.07 14.73 1.50
CA VAL A 84 8.62 14.88 1.28
C VAL A 84 8.18 16.20 1.91
N PRO A 85 7.61 17.16 1.15
CA PRO A 85 7.22 18.45 1.71
C PRO A 85 6.06 18.29 2.70
N ASN A 86 6.20 18.90 3.87
CA ASN A 86 5.14 18.93 4.88
C ASN A 86 4.15 20.07 4.60
N ILE A 87 3.27 19.85 3.63
CA ILE A 87 2.26 20.83 3.21
C ILE A 87 1.37 21.27 4.37
N ALA A 88 1.12 20.40 5.36
CA ALA A 88 0.32 20.75 6.52
C ALA A 88 1.03 21.76 7.44
N ALA A 89 2.34 21.61 7.66
CA ALA A 89 3.14 22.59 8.39
C ALA A 89 3.22 23.93 7.66
N GLU A 90 3.36 23.91 6.33
CA GLU A 90 3.34 25.11 5.49
C GLU A 90 1.99 25.83 5.56
N GLN A 91 0.88 25.09 5.52
CA GLN A 91 -0.46 25.67 5.67
C GLN A 91 -0.67 26.28 7.06
N LEU A 92 -0.13 25.67 8.12
CA LEU A 92 -0.19 26.24 9.48
C LEU A 92 0.60 27.56 9.62
N SER A 93 1.67 27.74 8.84
CA SER A 93 2.49 28.96 8.89
C SER A 93 1.98 30.08 7.97
N THR A 94 1.25 29.73 6.91
CA THR A 94 0.80 30.68 5.88
C THR A 94 -0.66 31.11 6.01
N VAL A 95 -1.55 30.24 6.50
CA VAL A 95 -2.98 30.56 6.59
C VAL A 95 -3.27 31.32 7.88
N GLY A 96 -4.04 32.42 7.78
CA GLY A 96 -4.44 33.27 8.90
C GLY A 96 -5.41 32.59 9.89
N LYS A 97 -6.51 33.26 10.26
CA LYS A 97 -7.51 32.64 11.16
C LYS A 97 -8.23 31.49 10.45
N ILE A 98 -7.93 30.26 10.86
CA ILE A 98 -8.66 29.04 10.51
C ILE A 98 -9.49 28.55 11.70
N PRO A 99 -10.58 27.80 11.43
CA PRO A 99 -11.33 27.07 12.46
C PRO A 99 -10.42 26.14 13.29
N GLU A 100 -10.74 25.96 14.58
CA GLU A 100 -9.89 25.23 15.53
C GLU A 100 -9.82 23.72 15.26
N ASP A 101 -10.93 23.15 14.79
CA ASP A 101 -11.01 21.77 14.31
C ASP A 101 -10.09 21.56 13.10
N TYR A 102 -10.10 22.49 12.15
CA TYR A 102 -9.22 22.45 10.98
C TYR A 102 -7.75 22.63 11.36
N ARG A 103 -7.44 23.55 12.30
CA ARG A 103 -6.10 23.72 12.86
C ARG A 103 -5.58 22.43 13.49
N SER A 104 -6.41 21.79 14.31
CA SER A 104 -6.06 20.53 14.98
C SER A 104 -5.78 19.41 13.98
N ALA A 105 -6.58 19.29 12.92
CA ALA A 105 -6.35 18.32 11.85
C ALA A 105 -5.04 18.58 11.08
N LEU A 106 -4.71 19.84 10.79
CA LEU A 106 -3.45 20.21 10.16
C LEU A 106 -2.24 19.93 11.06
N GLN A 107 -2.34 20.21 12.36
CA GLN A 107 -1.28 19.91 13.33
C GLN A 107 -1.03 18.40 13.42
N PHE A 108 -2.09 17.61 13.51
CA PHE A 108 -1.99 16.15 13.48
C PHE A 108 -1.30 15.66 12.20
N LYS A 109 -1.71 16.17 11.04
CA LYS A 109 -1.10 15.81 9.75
C LYS A 109 0.37 16.21 9.67
N ALA A 110 0.74 17.38 10.20
CA ALA A 110 2.11 17.86 10.22
C ALA A 110 3.01 17.01 11.13
N GLU A 111 2.54 16.67 12.34
CA GLU A 111 3.23 15.78 13.28
C GLU A 111 3.39 14.37 12.72
N PHE A 112 2.33 13.82 12.10
CA PHE A 112 2.37 12.52 11.44
C PHE A 112 3.41 12.49 10.33
N HIS A 113 3.42 13.51 9.47
CA HIS A 113 4.42 13.65 8.40
C HIS A 113 5.84 13.68 8.97
N LYS A 114 6.08 14.49 10.00
CA LYS A 114 7.38 14.58 10.66
C LYS A 114 7.84 13.22 11.19
N LYS A 115 6.95 12.51 11.88
CA LYS A 115 7.26 11.23 12.51
C LYS A 115 7.51 10.09 11.50
N HIS A 116 6.81 10.10 10.37
CA HIS A 116 6.73 8.93 9.48
C HIS A 116 7.32 9.14 8.08
N MET A 117 7.50 10.38 7.63
CA MET A 117 7.88 10.70 6.24
C MET A 117 9.17 11.50 6.12
N GLU A 118 9.60 12.21 7.16
CA GLU A 118 10.80 13.07 7.13
C GLU A 118 12.08 12.29 6.85
N SER A 119 12.30 11.17 7.58
CA SER A 119 13.47 10.32 7.39
C SER A 119 13.29 9.23 6.33
N ALA A 120 12.08 9.02 5.81
CA ALA A 120 11.79 7.89 4.92
C ALA A 120 12.57 7.95 3.60
N LEU A 121 13.07 9.12 3.20
CA LEU A 121 13.87 9.29 1.97
C LEU A 121 15.38 9.42 2.25
N GLU A 122 15.81 9.27 3.50
CA GLU A 122 17.22 9.21 3.86
C GLU A 122 17.89 7.98 3.22
N ALA A 123 19.17 8.12 2.87
CA ALA A 123 19.87 7.12 2.05
C ALA A 123 19.94 5.74 2.73
N ASP A 124 20.12 5.70 4.06
CA ASP A 124 20.14 4.50 4.87
C ASP A 124 18.75 3.82 4.91
N GLN A 125 17.67 4.60 5.04
CA GLN A 125 16.30 4.07 5.02
C GLN A 125 15.93 3.50 3.65
N VAL A 126 16.39 4.13 2.57
CA VAL A 126 16.23 3.58 1.22
C VAL A 126 16.97 2.27 1.05
N VAL A 127 18.26 2.21 1.41
CA VAL A 127 19.05 0.97 1.34
C VAL A 127 18.41 -0.14 2.18
N LEU A 128 17.92 0.19 3.37
CA LEU A 128 17.22 -0.76 4.23
C LEU A 128 15.93 -1.27 3.58
N ALA A 129 15.11 -0.39 3.02
CA ALA A 129 13.88 -0.78 2.34
C ALA A 129 14.15 -1.65 1.11
N GLU A 130 15.19 -1.31 0.33
CA GLU A 130 15.66 -2.10 -0.82
C GLU A 130 16.14 -3.49 -0.39
N SER A 131 16.94 -3.58 0.68
CA SER A 131 17.38 -4.86 1.23
C SER A 131 16.19 -5.72 1.68
N LYS A 132 15.21 -5.14 2.38
CA LYS A 132 14.02 -5.88 2.86
C LYS A 132 13.17 -6.39 1.70
N VAL A 133 12.96 -5.58 0.66
CA VAL A 133 12.15 -6.02 -0.49
C VAL A 133 12.84 -7.12 -1.27
N LEU A 134 14.16 -7.04 -1.46
CA LEU A 134 14.95 -8.09 -2.11
C LEU A 134 14.94 -9.39 -1.31
N GLU A 135 15.05 -9.32 0.02
CA GLU A 135 14.91 -10.50 0.89
C GLU A 135 13.55 -11.18 0.71
N VAL A 136 12.46 -10.41 0.79
CA VAL A 136 11.10 -10.93 0.60
C VAL A 136 10.92 -11.54 -0.80
N PHE A 137 11.41 -10.88 -1.84
CA PHE A 137 11.30 -11.38 -3.20
C PHE A 137 12.13 -12.65 -3.43
N CYS A 138 13.30 -12.76 -2.81
CA CYS A 138 14.09 -13.99 -2.82
C CYS A 138 13.27 -15.15 -2.24
N GLU A 139 12.72 -14.97 -1.03
CA GLU A 139 11.93 -16.01 -0.35
C GLU A 139 10.64 -16.41 -1.07
N ILE A 140 10.03 -15.47 -1.80
CA ILE A 140 8.80 -15.71 -2.57
C ILE A 140 9.09 -16.40 -3.90
N SER A 141 10.22 -16.06 -4.55
CA SER A 141 10.59 -16.64 -5.84
C SER A 141 10.68 -18.17 -5.78
N ASP A 142 11.14 -18.72 -4.66
CA ASP A 142 11.23 -20.17 -4.45
C ASP A 142 9.88 -20.88 -4.34
N THR A 143 8.79 -20.14 -4.11
CA THR A 143 7.43 -20.70 -3.98
C THR A 143 6.70 -20.75 -5.32
N TYR A 144 7.01 -19.82 -6.21
CA TYR A 144 6.29 -19.66 -7.45
C TYR A 144 6.76 -20.67 -8.49
N HIS A 145 5.81 -21.41 -9.06
CA HIS A 145 6.08 -22.28 -10.20
C HIS A 145 5.82 -21.53 -11.51
N GLU A 146 6.81 -21.52 -12.39
CA GLU A 146 6.72 -20.79 -13.64
C GLU A 146 5.55 -21.28 -14.50
N GLY A 147 4.65 -20.37 -14.84
CA GLY A 147 3.48 -20.65 -15.68
C GLY A 147 2.16 -20.52 -14.92
N ASP A 148 2.19 -20.66 -13.59
CA ASP A 148 1.01 -20.46 -12.77
C ASP A 148 0.55 -18.99 -12.75
N VAL A 149 -0.77 -18.79 -12.60
CA VAL A 149 -1.33 -17.45 -12.38
C VAL A 149 -1.15 -17.03 -10.91
N TRP A 150 -1.34 -17.96 -9.98
CA TRP A 150 -1.33 -17.69 -8.53
C TRP A 150 -0.08 -18.24 -7.87
N LEU A 151 0.37 -17.58 -6.80
CA LEU A 151 1.66 -17.88 -6.16
C LEU A 151 1.79 -19.33 -5.69
N PHE A 152 0.70 -19.92 -5.18
CA PHE A 152 0.64 -21.31 -4.71
C PHE A 152 -0.03 -22.25 -5.73
N GLY A 153 -0.12 -21.82 -6.99
CA GLY A 153 -0.68 -22.60 -8.09
C GLY A 153 -2.20 -22.54 -8.21
N GLN A 154 -2.70 -23.02 -9.35
CA GLN A 154 -4.10 -22.88 -9.75
C GLN A 154 -5.09 -23.61 -8.81
N ALA A 155 -4.67 -24.73 -8.21
CA ALA A 155 -5.50 -25.51 -7.29
C ALA A 155 -5.77 -24.78 -5.96
N VAL A 156 -4.84 -23.93 -5.52
CA VAL A 156 -4.99 -23.10 -4.33
C VAL A 156 -5.77 -21.82 -4.66
N GLY A 157 -5.53 -21.24 -5.83
CA GLY A 157 -6.16 -19.99 -6.24
C GLY A 157 -5.49 -18.75 -5.62
N PRO A 158 -6.12 -17.56 -5.75
CA PRO A 158 -5.57 -16.32 -5.21
C PRO A 158 -5.57 -16.35 -3.68
N THR A 159 -4.45 -15.95 -3.08
CA THR A 159 -4.33 -15.78 -1.63
C THR A 159 -4.22 -14.30 -1.26
N ILE A 160 -4.34 -14.02 0.04
CA ILE A 160 -4.09 -12.69 0.56
C ILE A 160 -2.64 -12.25 0.31
N LEU A 161 -1.69 -13.17 0.11
CA LEU A 161 -0.32 -12.80 -0.24
C LEU A 161 -0.26 -12.22 -1.66
N ASP A 162 -0.94 -12.83 -2.64
CA ASP A 162 -1.04 -12.32 -4.01
C ASP A 162 -1.59 -10.88 -4.02
N ALA A 163 -2.65 -10.64 -3.22
CA ALA A 163 -3.32 -9.34 -3.11
C ALA A 163 -2.43 -8.22 -2.54
N HIS A 164 -1.32 -8.54 -1.87
CA HIS A 164 -0.34 -7.55 -1.41
C HIS A 164 0.91 -7.52 -2.29
N LEU A 165 1.33 -8.67 -2.79
CA LEU A 165 2.56 -8.82 -3.57
C LEU A 165 2.44 -8.16 -4.94
N VAL A 166 1.33 -8.39 -5.64
CA VAL A 166 1.14 -7.86 -6.99
C VAL A 166 1.07 -6.33 -6.99
N PRO A 167 0.35 -5.66 -6.06
CA PRO A 167 0.43 -4.21 -5.93
C PRO A 167 1.81 -3.67 -5.57
N LEU A 168 2.59 -4.38 -4.74
CA LEU A 168 3.97 -3.98 -4.41
C LEU A 168 4.87 -4.03 -5.66
N ILE A 169 4.84 -5.13 -6.40
CA ILE A 169 5.61 -5.27 -7.65
C ILE A 169 5.19 -4.20 -8.66
N THR A 170 3.88 -4.02 -8.86
CA THR A 170 3.35 -3.01 -9.79
C THR A 170 3.76 -1.61 -9.38
N ARG A 171 3.78 -1.28 -8.07
CA ARG A 171 4.27 0.00 -7.57
C ARG A 171 5.74 0.22 -7.92
N LEU A 172 6.59 -0.78 -7.73
CA LEU A 172 8.00 -0.66 -8.08
C LEU A 172 8.17 -0.41 -9.58
N GLU A 173 7.42 -1.13 -10.43
CA GLU A 173 7.46 -0.93 -11.87
C GLU A 173 6.95 0.47 -12.29
N ASP A 174 5.85 0.95 -11.72
CA ASP A 174 5.31 2.29 -11.95
C ASP A 174 6.31 3.39 -11.51
N CYS A 175 7.10 3.11 -10.48
CA CYS A 175 8.18 3.97 -10.00
C CYS A 175 9.50 3.80 -10.78
N GLY A 176 9.55 3.01 -11.85
CA GLY A 176 10.79 2.79 -12.61
C GLY A 176 11.86 2.03 -11.82
N ARG A 177 11.45 1.21 -10.85
CA ARG A 177 12.29 0.38 -9.98
C ARG A 177 12.29 -1.10 -10.36
N GLN A 178 12.25 -1.38 -11.66
CA GLN A 178 12.30 -2.76 -12.17
C GLN A 178 13.59 -3.48 -11.79
N ASP A 179 14.66 -2.73 -11.47
CA ASP A 179 15.93 -3.24 -10.95
C ASP A 179 15.77 -4.06 -9.66
N LEU A 180 14.74 -3.77 -8.87
CA LEU A 180 14.44 -4.46 -7.63
C LEU A 180 13.55 -5.70 -7.80
N VAL A 181 12.99 -5.94 -8.98
CA VAL A 181 12.00 -7.00 -9.21
C VAL A 181 12.66 -8.16 -9.95
N PRO A 182 12.81 -9.35 -9.34
CA PRO A 182 13.27 -10.54 -10.05
C PRO A 182 12.38 -10.85 -11.26
N GLY A 183 12.99 -11.24 -12.38
CA GLY A 183 12.26 -11.46 -13.65
C GLY A 183 11.12 -12.47 -13.53
N ILE A 184 11.28 -13.50 -12.69
CA ILE A 184 10.23 -14.50 -12.44
C ILE A 184 9.00 -13.88 -11.75
N LEU A 185 9.21 -12.96 -10.81
CA LEU A 185 8.14 -12.25 -10.11
C LEU A 185 7.50 -11.17 -10.99
N ALA A 186 8.27 -10.52 -11.86
CA ALA A 186 7.73 -9.60 -12.87
C ALA A 186 6.79 -10.35 -13.82
N ALA A 187 7.19 -11.54 -14.29
CA ALA A 187 6.35 -12.38 -15.14
C ALA A 187 5.07 -12.85 -14.42
N TYR A 188 5.20 -13.29 -13.16
CA TYR A 188 4.06 -13.61 -12.29
C TYR A 188 3.08 -12.43 -12.14
N ALA A 189 3.58 -11.25 -11.78
CA ALA A 189 2.73 -10.06 -11.61
C ALA A 189 2.03 -9.70 -12.94
N GLY A 190 2.74 -9.79 -14.07
CA GLY A 190 2.16 -9.59 -15.40
C GLY A 190 1.00 -10.54 -15.72
N ARG A 191 1.08 -11.81 -15.32
CA ARG A 191 -0.02 -12.78 -15.46
C ARG A 191 -1.21 -12.39 -14.58
N VAL A 192 -0.99 -12.08 -13.30
CA VAL A 192 -2.09 -11.66 -12.41
C VAL A 192 -2.78 -10.39 -12.92
N ARG A 193 -2.01 -9.40 -13.39
CA ARG A 193 -2.56 -8.15 -13.95
C ARG A 193 -3.38 -8.35 -15.22
N SER A 194 -3.16 -9.45 -15.93
CA SER A 194 -3.93 -9.81 -17.12
C SER A 194 -5.29 -10.44 -16.79
N THR A 195 -5.56 -10.75 -15.53
CA THR A 195 -6.84 -11.33 -15.09
C THR A 195 -7.94 -10.27 -15.02
N ASP A 196 -9.20 -10.69 -15.21
CA ASP A 196 -10.35 -9.79 -15.07
C ASP A 196 -10.52 -9.33 -13.62
N ALA A 197 -10.21 -10.17 -12.62
CA ALA A 197 -10.24 -9.78 -11.21
C ALA A 197 -9.33 -8.59 -10.89
N TRP A 198 -8.13 -8.54 -11.47
CA TRP A 198 -7.26 -7.37 -11.34
C TRP A 198 -7.85 -6.14 -12.03
N ARG A 199 -8.39 -6.31 -13.24
CA ARG A 199 -8.99 -5.20 -14.00
C ARG A 199 -10.21 -4.63 -13.29
N GLU A 200 -11.04 -5.46 -12.69
CA GLU A 200 -12.19 -5.04 -11.88
C GLU A 200 -11.73 -4.29 -10.63
N ALA A 201 -10.71 -4.79 -9.93
CA ALA A 201 -10.23 -4.16 -8.70
C ALA A 201 -9.51 -2.81 -8.94
N THR A 202 -8.84 -2.65 -10.10
CA THR A 202 -8.01 -1.47 -10.39
C THR A 202 -8.59 -0.53 -11.43
N HIS A 203 -9.61 -0.97 -12.17
CA HIS A 203 -10.15 -0.30 -13.35
C HIS A 203 -9.07 0.10 -14.37
N GLY A 204 -7.98 -0.69 -14.47
CA GLY A 204 -6.86 -0.45 -15.38
C GLY A 204 -5.93 0.70 -14.97
N ARG A 205 -6.06 1.22 -13.75
CA ARG A 205 -5.25 2.34 -13.27
C ARG A 205 -3.89 1.86 -12.76
N PRO A 206 -2.82 2.66 -12.95
CA PRO A 206 -1.56 2.40 -12.28
C PRO A 206 -1.70 2.64 -10.78
N THR A 207 -0.72 2.17 -10.03
CA THR A 207 -0.71 2.33 -8.59
C THR A 207 -0.24 3.73 -8.18
N MET A 208 0.63 4.36 -8.99
CA MET A 208 1.02 5.76 -8.81
C MET A 208 -0.07 6.67 -9.37
N TRP A 209 -0.64 7.53 -8.52
CA TRP A 209 -1.55 8.57 -9.00
C TRP A 209 -0.77 9.73 -9.60
N ASP A 210 -1.24 10.23 -10.73
CA ASP A 210 -0.85 11.54 -11.25
C ASP A 210 -2.09 12.35 -11.66
N ILE A 211 -1.89 13.67 -11.81
CA ILE A 211 -2.98 14.62 -12.05
C ILE A 211 -3.74 14.39 -13.36
N SER A 212 -3.14 13.69 -14.34
CA SER A 212 -3.80 13.36 -15.60
C SER A 212 -4.93 12.33 -15.45
N MET A 213 -4.98 11.62 -14.32
CA MET A 213 -6.00 10.60 -14.03
C MET A 213 -7.32 11.18 -13.52
N GLY A 214 -7.42 12.50 -13.41
CA GLY A 214 -8.61 13.19 -12.90
C GLY A 214 -8.79 13.05 -11.38
N HIS A 215 -9.82 13.70 -10.85
CA HIS A 215 -10.11 13.64 -9.42
C HIS A 215 -10.81 12.31 -9.09
N VAL A 216 -10.41 11.69 -7.99
CA VAL A 216 -11.01 10.43 -7.49
C VAL A 216 -12.53 10.58 -7.25
N ALA A 217 -13.02 11.79 -6.96
CA ALA A 217 -14.45 12.03 -6.78
C ALA A 217 -15.27 12.01 -8.09
N ASP A 218 -14.62 12.11 -9.24
CA ASP A 218 -15.29 12.17 -10.55
C ASP A 218 -15.40 10.76 -11.18
N MET A 219 -15.15 9.72 -10.38
CA MET A 219 -15.28 8.33 -10.80
C MET A 219 -16.74 7.90 -10.81
N GLU A 220 -17.23 7.40 -11.95
CA GLU A 220 -18.41 6.54 -12.00
C GLU A 220 -17.99 5.15 -11.49
N LEU A 221 -18.51 4.75 -10.32
CA LEU A 221 -18.33 3.43 -9.72
C LEU A 221 -19.53 2.53 -10.05
#